data_AF-A0A849EHR7-F1
#
_entry.id   AF-A0A849EHR7-F1
#
_cell.length_a   1.000
_cell.length_b   1.000
_cell.length_c   1.000
_cell.angle_alpha   90.00
_cell.angle_beta   90.00
_cell.angle_gamma   90.00
#
_symmetry.space_group_name_H-M   'P 1'
#
loop_
_entity.id
_entity.type
_entity.pdbx_description
1 polymer ?
#
loop_
_entity_poly.entity_id
_entity_poly.type
_entity_poly.pdbx_seq_one_letter_code
_entity_poly.pdbx_strand_id
1 'polypeptide(L)'
;MRKLLAYPLTCFYFLFFGIVLVVFHPIQWICFNWFGYDAHQKSVSYLNLMLIWCTYLLGTRYTFQNDHNIPEGVPLIIVSNHQSMNDIPPIIWYMRKYHPKFVSKIELGKGIPSVSYNLRHGGSALIDRKDSKQALVAIAKLGKYIETNKRSAVIFPEGTRSRTGQPKKFQLTGLKVLMKQSPSALIVPISINNSWKMLRYGKFPYGIGSHLYFKVHAPMENTGDSDILLARAEEVITNDIRFTA
;
A
#
# COMPACT_ATOMS: atom_id res chain seq x y z
N MET A 1 20.34 17.57 16.79
CA MET A 1 20.86 16.26 17.29
C MET A 1 20.23 15.05 16.59
N ARG A 2 18.90 14.81 16.66
CA ARG A 2 18.26 13.62 16.02
C ARG A 2 18.56 13.48 14.51
N LYS A 3 18.57 14.59 13.76
CA LYS A 3 18.90 14.57 12.32
C LYS A 3 20.34 14.13 12.05
N LEU A 4 21.30 14.45 12.91
CA LEU A 4 22.70 14.04 12.74
C LEU A 4 22.86 12.52 12.96
N LEU A 5 22.24 11.99 14.01
CA LEU A 5 22.20 10.54 14.27
C LEU A 5 21.48 9.76 13.18
N ALA A 6 20.54 10.41 12.47
CA ALA A 6 19.79 9.76 11.40
C ALA A 6 20.63 9.43 10.17
N TYR A 7 21.71 10.17 9.88
CA TYR A 7 22.58 9.91 8.71
C TYR A 7 23.17 8.49 8.70
N PRO A 8 23.96 8.07 9.71
CA PRO A 8 24.55 6.73 9.71
C PRO A 8 23.48 5.64 9.76
N LEU A 9 22.42 5.81 10.56
CA LEU A 9 21.31 4.85 10.64
C LEU A 9 20.58 4.70 9.30
N THR A 10 20.42 5.79 8.54
CA THR A 10 19.81 5.74 7.21
C THR A 10 20.70 5.00 6.21
N CYS A 11 22.02 5.14 6.30
CA CYS A 11 22.94 4.35 5.47
C CYS A 11 22.81 2.85 5.75
N PHE A 12 22.82 2.44 7.02
CA PHE A 12 22.59 1.04 7.38
C PHE A 12 21.22 0.57 6.89
N TYR A 13 20.17 1.33 7.15
CA TYR A 13 18.82 1.02 6.66
C TYR A 13 18.80 0.77 5.14
N PHE A 14 19.39 1.65 4.33
CA PHE A 14 19.39 1.46 2.87
C PHE A 14 20.24 0.27 2.42
N LEU A 15 21.34 -0.04 3.11
CA LEU A 15 22.13 -1.23 2.85
C LEU A 15 21.30 -2.50 3.06
N PHE A 16 20.67 -2.66 4.23
CA PHE A 16 19.84 -3.83 4.53
C PHE A 16 18.58 -3.89 3.65
N PHE A 17 17.92 -2.75 3.43
CA PHE A 17 16.78 -2.64 2.51
C PHE A 17 17.15 -3.12 1.09
N GLY A 18 18.29 -2.65 0.57
CA GLY A 18 18.79 -3.05 -0.75
C GLY A 18 19.12 -4.55 -0.83
N ILE A 19 19.82 -5.08 0.17
CA ILE A 19 20.15 -6.52 0.27
C ILE A 19 18.86 -7.36 0.25
N VAL A 20 17.87 -6.99 1.06
CA VAL A 20 16.58 -7.68 1.11
C VAL A 20 15.90 -7.69 -0.25
N LEU A 21 15.86 -6.56 -0.97
CA LEU A 21 15.28 -6.50 -2.31
C LEU A 21 16.01 -7.39 -3.33
N VAL A 22 17.34 -7.45 -3.27
CA VAL A 22 18.15 -8.25 -4.19
C VAL A 22 18.00 -9.74 -3.88
N VAL A 23 18.05 -10.15 -2.61
CA VAL A 23 17.90 -11.56 -2.19
C VAL A 23 16.51 -12.10 -2.49
N PHE A 24 15.45 -11.31 -2.24
CA PHE A 24 14.08 -11.76 -2.51
C PHE A 24 13.73 -11.78 -4.00
N HIS A 25 14.53 -11.18 -4.88
CA HIS A 25 14.23 -11.17 -6.31
C HIS A 25 14.30 -12.58 -6.93
N PRO A 26 15.41 -13.33 -6.82
CA PRO A 26 15.46 -14.72 -7.29
C PRO A 26 14.49 -15.62 -6.52
N ILE A 27 14.26 -15.39 -5.21
CA ILE A 27 13.26 -16.14 -4.44
C ILE A 27 11.87 -15.98 -5.05
N GLN A 28 11.45 -14.74 -5.30
CA GLN A 28 10.15 -14.47 -5.93
C GLN A 28 10.06 -15.09 -7.32
N TRP A 29 11.14 -15.01 -8.11
CA TRP A 29 11.18 -15.60 -9.44
C TRP A 29 11.03 -17.12 -9.37
N ILE A 30 11.76 -17.82 -8.50
CA ILE A 30 11.64 -19.26 -8.30
C ILE A 30 10.23 -19.62 -7.82
N CYS A 31 9.73 -18.92 -6.80
CA CYS A 31 8.38 -19.12 -6.27
C CYS A 31 7.31 -19.01 -7.35
N PHE A 32 7.38 -17.98 -8.21
CA PHE A 32 6.40 -17.78 -9.27
C PHE A 32 6.50 -18.84 -10.36
N ASN A 33 7.70 -19.13 -10.87
CA ASN A 33 7.88 -19.98 -12.04
C ASN A 33 7.79 -21.48 -11.74
N TRP A 34 8.15 -21.92 -10.52
CA TRP A 34 8.13 -23.34 -10.16
C TRP A 34 6.98 -23.74 -9.25
N PHE A 35 6.47 -22.82 -8.43
CA PHE A 35 5.44 -23.12 -7.42
C PHE A 35 4.15 -22.31 -7.60
N GLY A 36 4.10 -21.42 -8.60
CA GLY A 36 2.92 -20.65 -8.96
C GLY A 36 2.64 -19.44 -8.07
N TYR A 37 1.43 -18.91 -8.23
CA TYR A 37 1.04 -17.61 -7.68
C TYR A 37 1.05 -17.56 -6.14
N ASP A 38 0.57 -18.59 -5.45
CA ASP A 38 0.46 -18.53 -3.98
C ASP A 38 1.82 -18.56 -3.30
N ALA A 39 2.78 -19.31 -3.85
CA ALA A 39 4.17 -19.26 -3.41
C ALA A 39 4.79 -17.88 -3.67
N HIS A 40 4.53 -17.30 -4.84
CA HIS A 40 4.96 -15.93 -5.15
C HIS A 40 4.38 -14.93 -4.16
N GLN A 41 3.08 -15.00 -3.86
CA GLN A 41 2.46 -14.10 -2.89
C GLN A 41 3.02 -14.27 -1.47
N LYS A 42 3.31 -15.50 -1.04
CA LYS A 42 3.95 -15.75 0.27
C LYS A 42 5.34 -15.13 0.33
N SER A 43 6.17 -15.32 -0.70
CA SER A 43 7.50 -14.68 -0.75
C SER A 43 7.42 -13.15 -0.74
N VAL A 44 6.44 -12.55 -1.45
CA VAL A 44 6.17 -11.10 -1.39
C VAL A 44 5.75 -10.66 0.01
N SER A 45 4.96 -11.46 0.72
CA SER A 45 4.54 -11.15 2.10
C SER A 45 5.74 -11.14 3.04
N TYR A 46 6.59 -12.18 2.99
CA TYR A 46 7.80 -12.25 3.80
C TYR A 46 8.82 -11.17 3.44
N LEU A 47 8.96 -10.82 2.15
CA LEU A 47 9.73 -9.65 1.75
C LEU A 47 9.26 -8.40 2.52
N ASN A 48 7.96 -8.12 2.51
CA ASN A 48 7.42 -6.93 3.15
C ASN A 48 7.55 -6.97 4.68
N LEU A 49 7.50 -8.15 5.32
CA LEU A 49 7.90 -8.29 6.72
C LEU A 49 9.36 -7.88 6.95
N MET A 50 10.29 -8.37 6.12
CA MET A 50 11.71 -8.00 6.23
C MET A 50 11.92 -6.50 6.00
N LEU A 51 11.18 -5.89 5.05
CA LEU A 51 11.22 -4.44 4.84
C LEU A 51 10.74 -3.66 6.07
N ILE A 52 9.70 -4.13 6.76
CA ILE A 52 9.27 -3.56 8.05
C ILE A 52 10.43 -3.67 9.06
N TRP A 53 11.05 -4.84 9.18
CA TRP A 53 12.15 -5.04 10.12
C TRP A 53 13.37 -4.16 9.85
N CYS A 54 13.70 -3.89 8.58
CA CYS A 54 14.76 -2.93 8.24
C CYS A 54 14.51 -1.55 8.87
N THR A 55 13.25 -1.10 8.97
CA THR A 55 12.92 0.20 9.57
C THR A 55 13.12 0.25 11.09
N TYR A 56 13.26 -0.89 11.77
CA TYR A 56 13.62 -0.94 13.19
C TYR A 56 15.04 -0.40 13.45
N LEU A 57 15.94 -0.45 12.46
CA LEU A 57 17.24 0.23 12.52
C LEU A 57 17.10 1.75 12.66
N LEU A 58 16.00 2.32 12.18
CA LEU A 58 15.65 3.72 12.36
C LEU A 58 14.88 3.99 13.66
N GLY A 59 14.68 2.97 14.51
CA GLY A 59 13.84 3.06 15.72
C GLY A 59 12.35 3.20 15.41
N THR A 60 11.91 2.80 14.22
CA THR A 60 10.50 2.89 13.82
C THR A 60 9.68 1.88 14.63
N ARG A 61 8.45 2.25 15.03
CA ARG A 61 7.50 1.35 15.68
C ARG A 61 6.22 1.28 14.87
N TYR A 62 5.49 0.19 15.00
CA TYR A 62 4.23 -0.03 14.29
C TYR A 62 3.11 -0.43 15.23
N THR A 63 1.94 0.11 14.98
CA THR A 63 0.66 -0.44 15.46
C THR A 63 -0.23 -0.62 14.26
N PHE A 64 -0.76 -1.82 14.08
CA PHE A 64 -1.74 -2.12 13.05
C PHE A 64 -3.01 -2.62 13.74
N GLN A 65 -3.96 -1.72 13.93
CA GLN A 65 -5.22 -2.00 14.61
C GLN A 65 -6.27 -2.42 13.59
N ASN A 66 -6.81 -3.62 13.76
CA ASN A 66 -7.93 -4.12 12.99
C ASN A 66 -8.85 -4.90 13.92
N ASP A 67 -9.90 -4.22 14.39
CA ASP A 67 -10.89 -4.80 15.31
C ASP A 67 -12.09 -5.40 14.55
N HIS A 68 -11.97 -5.54 13.22
CA HIS A 68 -13.04 -5.97 12.35
C HIS A 68 -12.76 -7.35 11.78
N ASN A 69 -13.76 -8.23 11.85
CA ASN A 69 -13.73 -9.51 11.17
C ASN A 69 -14.10 -9.32 9.68
N ILE A 70 -13.10 -9.05 8.85
CA ILE A 70 -13.30 -8.91 7.41
C ILE A 70 -13.34 -10.31 6.78
N PRO A 71 -14.41 -10.70 6.07
CA PRO A 71 -14.53 -12.02 5.48
C PRO A 71 -13.44 -12.30 4.45
N GLU A 72 -12.94 -13.54 4.43
CA GLU A 72 -12.09 -14.06 3.37
C GLU A 72 -12.97 -14.59 2.22
N GLY A 73 -12.40 -14.74 1.01
CA GLY A 73 -13.15 -15.22 -0.15
C GLY A 73 -14.08 -14.20 -0.81
N VAL A 74 -14.06 -12.94 -0.35
CA VAL A 74 -14.70 -11.81 -1.04
C VAL A 74 -13.65 -10.81 -1.54
N PRO A 75 -13.88 -10.10 -2.65
CA PRO A 75 -12.97 -9.06 -3.07
C PRO A 75 -13.01 -7.87 -2.12
N LEU A 76 -11.89 -7.15 -1.99
CA LEU A 76 -11.84 -5.92 -1.19
C LEU A 76 -11.31 -4.76 -2.02
N ILE A 77 -11.83 -3.57 -1.77
CA ILE A 77 -11.22 -2.31 -2.18
C ILE A 77 -10.74 -1.61 -0.91
N ILE A 78 -9.44 -1.70 -0.67
CA ILE A 78 -8.77 -1.02 0.44
C ILE A 78 -8.47 0.41 0.01
N VAL A 79 -9.10 1.37 0.69
CA VAL A 79 -8.94 2.81 0.44
C VAL A 79 -8.14 3.41 1.58
N SER A 80 -7.09 4.18 1.29
CA SER A 80 -6.23 4.72 2.35
C SER A 80 -5.67 6.08 1.97
N ASN A 81 -5.40 6.93 2.96
CA ASN A 81 -4.51 8.08 2.77
C ASN A 81 -3.07 7.60 2.50
N HIS A 82 -2.21 8.45 1.93
CA HIS A 82 -0.83 8.11 1.55
C HIS A 82 0.16 9.16 2.04
N GLN A 83 1.12 8.73 2.85
CA GLN A 83 2.10 9.60 3.51
C GLN A 83 3.55 9.25 3.12
N SER A 84 3.86 7.97 2.87
CA SER A 84 5.21 7.59 2.43
C SER A 84 5.25 6.23 1.71
N MET A 85 6.40 5.82 1.21
CA MET A 85 6.56 4.46 0.68
C MET A 85 6.46 3.38 1.77
N ASN A 86 6.63 3.75 3.05
CA ASN A 86 6.54 2.85 4.19
C ASN A 86 5.09 2.52 4.58
N ASP A 87 4.12 3.06 3.85
CA ASP A 87 2.70 2.68 3.94
C ASP A 87 2.46 1.27 3.36
N ILE A 88 3.25 0.91 2.33
CA ILE A 88 3.01 -0.28 1.51
C ILE A 88 3.33 -1.57 2.27
N PRO A 89 4.52 -1.73 2.91
CA PRO A 89 4.86 -3.01 3.54
C PRO A 89 3.92 -3.43 4.67
N PRO A 90 3.48 -2.54 5.59
CA PRO A 90 2.50 -2.90 6.60
C PRO A 90 1.15 -3.34 6.02
N ILE A 91 0.63 -2.64 5.00
CA ILE A 91 -0.62 -3.07 4.35
C ILE A 91 -0.43 -4.45 3.73
N ILE A 92 0.67 -4.71 3.01
CA ILE A 92 0.92 -6.03 2.42
C ILE A 92 0.99 -7.11 3.49
N TRP A 93 1.73 -6.88 4.58
CA TRP A 93 1.95 -7.89 5.61
C TRP A 93 0.71 -8.17 6.45
N TYR A 94 0.09 -7.14 7.01
CA TYR A 94 -1.04 -7.31 7.93
C TYR A 94 -2.34 -7.68 7.20
N MET A 95 -2.51 -7.25 5.95
CA MET A 95 -3.65 -7.63 5.10
C MET A 95 -3.31 -8.79 4.14
N ARG A 96 -2.19 -9.52 4.36
CA ARG A 96 -1.66 -10.53 3.41
C ARG A 96 -2.66 -11.60 3.01
N LYS A 97 -3.56 -12.00 3.92
CA LYS A 97 -4.63 -12.98 3.65
C LYS A 97 -5.63 -12.53 2.58
N TYR A 98 -5.70 -11.23 2.28
CA TYR A 98 -6.54 -10.67 1.22
C TYR A 98 -5.75 -10.36 -0.06
N HIS A 99 -4.48 -10.74 -0.14
CA HIS A 99 -3.61 -10.57 -1.32
C HIS A 99 -3.58 -9.12 -1.89
N PRO A 100 -3.09 -8.12 -1.14
CA PRO A 100 -3.17 -6.70 -1.53
C PRO A 100 -2.45 -6.36 -2.85
N LYS A 101 -3.20 -5.81 -3.82
CA LYS A 101 -2.72 -5.39 -5.16
C LYS A 101 -2.82 -3.89 -5.34
N PHE A 102 -1.75 -3.23 -5.75
CA PHE A 102 -1.67 -1.77 -5.67
C PHE A 102 -1.91 -1.12 -7.02
N VAL A 103 -2.65 0.00 -7.01
CA VAL A 103 -2.60 0.96 -8.12
C VAL A 103 -1.28 1.73 -8.04
N SER A 104 -0.37 1.44 -8.96
CA SER A 104 1.04 1.84 -8.93
C SER A 104 1.45 2.60 -10.18
N LYS A 105 2.46 3.47 -10.06
CA LYS A 105 3.08 4.17 -11.19
C LYS A 105 3.71 3.18 -12.17
N ILE A 106 3.48 3.35 -13.47
CA ILE A 106 4.02 2.48 -14.53
C ILE A 106 5.56 2.39 -14.51
N GLU A 107 6.22 3.48 -14.12
CA GLU A 107 7.68 3.56 -14.04
C GLU A 107 8.26 2.60 -12.97
N LEU A 108 7.48 2.23 -11.95
CA LEU A 108 7.90 1.27 -10.92
C LEU A 108 7.90 -0.18 -11.45
N GLY A 109 7.30 -0.42 -12.61
CA GLY A 109 7.30 -1.73 -13.28
C GLY A 109 8.66 -2.18 -13.77
N LYS A 110 9.70 -1.33 -13.70
CA LYS A 110 11.08 -1.63 -14.14
C LYS A 110 12.14 -1.07 -13.19
N GLY A 111 13.29 -1.73 -13.14
CA GLY A 111 14.52 -1.22 -12.51
C GLY A 111 14.65 -1.38 -11.00
N ILE A 112 13.62 -1.84 -10.28
CA ILE A 112 13.69 -2.05 -8.83
C ILE A 112 13.61 -3.56 -8.53
N PRO A 113 14.70 -4.20 -8.07
CA PRO A 113 14.69 -5.62 -7.69
C PRO A 113 13.55 -5.94 -6.74
N SER A 114 12.96 -7.12 -6.88
CA SER A 114 11.76 -7.57 -6.15
C SER A 114 10.48 -6.75 -6.40
N VAL A 115 10.52 -5.42 -6.29
CA VAL A 115 9.35 -4.54 -6.42
C VAL A 115 8.80 -4.56 -7.84
N SER A 116 9.64 -4.29 -8.85
CA SER A 116 9.23 -4.28 -10.25
C SER A 116 8.78 -5.67 -10.72
N TYR A 117 9.36 -6.73 -10.17
CA TYR A 117 8.94 -8.09 -10.45
C TYR A 117 7.54 -8.36 -9.90
N ASN A 118 7.30 -8.06 -8.61
CA ASN A 118 5.98 -8.20 -8.01
C ASN A 118 4.92 -7.34 -8.69
N LEU A 119 5.24 -6.10 -9.08
CA LEU A 119 4.27 -5.24 -9.75
C LEU A 119 3.83 -5.79 -11.12
N ARG A 120 4.72 -6.49 -11.84
CA ARG A 120 4.39 -7.10 -13.14
C ARG A 120 3.67 -8.44 -13.03
N HIS A 121 4.02 -9.28 -12.05
CA HIS A 121 3.54 -10.66 -11.95
C HIS A 121 2.50 -10.88 -10.84
N GLY A 122 2.44 -9.96 -9.88
CA GLY A 122 1.61 -10.07 -8.69
C GLY A 122 0.16 -9.64 -8.89
N GLY A 123 -0.22 -9.06 -10.04
CA GLY A 123 -1.60 -8.64 -10.34
C GLY A 123 -1.95 -7.18 -9.97
N SER A 124 -0.94 -6.32 -9.76
CA SER A 124 -1.13 -4.88 -9.52
C SER A 124 -1.45 -4.11 -10.81
N ALA A 125 -2.05 -2.93 -10.69
CA ALA A 125 -2.25 -2.03 -11.82
C ALA A 125 -1.06 -1.09 -11.98
N LEU A 126 -0.46 -1.05 -13.17
CA LEU A 126 0.57 -0.07 -13.55
C LEU A 126 -0.08 1.03 -14.39
N ILE A 127 -0.19 2.24 -13.82
CA ILE A 127 -0.84 3.40 -14.42
C ILE A 127 0.16 4.44 -14.89
N ASP A 128 -0.06 4.99 -16.08
CA ASP A 128 0.53 6.25 -16.48
C ASP A 128 -0.34 7.39 -15.94
N ARG A 129 0.22 8.23 -15.08
CA ARG A 129 -0.52 9.34 -14.48
C ARG A 129 -0.73 10.52 -15.42
N LYS A 130 -0.05 10.52 -16.57
CA LYS A 130 -0.21 11.50 -17.64
C LYS A 130 -1.25 11.06 -18.67
N ASP A 131 -1.60 9.78 -18.70
CA ASP A 131 -2.64 9.22 -19.57
C ASP A 131 -3.81 8.70 -18.72
N SER A 132 -4.82 9.55 -18.53
CA SER A 132 -6.01 9.21 -17.75
C SER A 132 -6.77 8.03 -18.33
N LYS A 133 -6.79 7.86 -19.66
CA LYS A 133 -7.48 6.75 -20.33
C LYS A 133 -6.78 5.42 -20.04
N GLN A 134 -5.46 5.37 -20.17
CA GLN A 134 -4.65 4.19 -19.81
C GLN A 134 -4.83 3.85 -18.34
N ALA A 135 -4.81 4.84 -17.45
CA ALA A 135 -4.96 4.65 -16.02
C ALA A 135 -6.33 4.02 -15.68
N LEU A 136 -7.43 4.53 -16.24
CA LEU A 136 -8.77 3.98 -16.02
C LEU A 136 -8.90 2.57 -16.59
N VAL A 137 -8.31 2.26 -17.74
CA VAL A 137 -8.29 0.90 -18.30
C VAL A 137 -7.53 -0.07 -17.38
N ALA A 138 -6.38 0.32 -16.86
CA ALA A 138 -5.59 -0.51 -15.94
C ALA A 138 -6.32 -0.73 -14.60
N ILE A 139 -6.97 0.30 -14.06
CA ILE A 139 -7.80 0.19 -12.86
C ILE A 139 -9.02 -0.71 -13.11
N ALA A 140 -9.67 -0.61 -14.26
CA ALA A 140 -10.78 -1.48 -14.63
C ALA A 140 -10.34 -2.96 -14.71
N LYS A 141 -9.17 -3.24 -15.29
CA LYS A 141 -8.58 -4.58 -15.31
C LYS A 141 -8.30 -5.11 -13.90
N LEU A 142 -7.80 -4.25 -13.00
CA LEU A 142 -7.59 -4.61 -11.60
C LEU A 142 -8.92 -4.94 -10.89
N GLY A 143 -9.98 -4.16 -11.12
CA GLY A 143 -11.31 -4.45 -10.57
C GLY A 143 -11.82 -5.83 -10.99
N LYS A 144 -11.77 -6.15 -12.28
CA LYS A 144 -12.13 -7.48 -12.78
C LYS A 144 -11.26 -8.59 -12.16
N TYR A 145 -9.96 -8.33 -12.02
CA TYR A 145 -9.03 -9.29 -11.42
C TYR A 145 -9.39 -9.61 -9.97
N ILE A 146 -9.64 -8.59 -9.14
CA ILE A 146 -9.97 -8.81 -7.73
C ILE A 146 -11.33 -9.50 -7.58
N GLU A 147 -12.32 -9.11 -8.40
CA GLU A 147 -13.66 -9.69 -8.42
C GLU A 147 -13.62 -11.19 -8.72
N THR A 148 -12.83 -11.58 -9.72
CA THR A 148 -12.68 -12.96 -10.17
C THR A 148 -11.89 -13.80 -9.15
N ASN A 149 -10.78 -13.26 -8.65
CA ASN A 149 -9.84 -14.02 -7.83
C ASN A 149 -10.11 -13.92 -6.32
N LYS A 150 -11.12 -13.14 -5.91
CA LYS A 150 -11.45 -12.87 -4.50
C LYS A 150 -10.25 -12.31 -3.72
N ARG A 151 -9.62 -11.28 -4.30
CA ARG A 151 -8.42 -10.60 -3.79
C ARG A 151 -8.73 -9.14 -3.46
N SER A 152 -7.74 -8.39 -3.01
CA SER A 152 -7.90 -6.97 -2.67
C SER A 152 -7.13 -6.04 -3.60
N ALA A 153 -7.74 -4.90 -3.91
CA ALA A 153 -7.08 -3.77 -4.53
C ALA A 153 -6.83 -2.71 -3.46
N VAL A 154 -5.63 -2.13 -3.44
CA VAL A 154 -5.25 -1.01 -2.59
C VAL A 154 -5.09 0.21 -3.47
N ILE A 155 -5.80 1.27 -3.12
CA ILE A 155 -5.74 2.55 -3.83
C ILE A 155 -5.55 3.69 -2.84
N PHE A 156 -4.67 4.61 -3.22
CA PHE A 156 -4.40 5.86 -2.54
C PHE A 156 -5.01 7.00 -3.36
N PRO A 157 -6.29 7.36 -3.11
CA PRO A 157 -7.05 8.26 -3.99
C PRO A 157 -6.55 9.70 -3.97
N GLU A 158 -5.68 10.09 -3.03
CA GLU A 158 -4.96 11.38 -3.09
C GLU A 158 -4.08 11.53 -4.35
N GLY A 159 -3.74 10.41 -5.01
CA GLY A 159 -2.88 10.35 -6.19
C GLY A 159 -1.40 10.65 -5.89
N THR A 160 -1.07 11.35 -4.80
CA THR A 160 0.30 11.66 -4.38
C THR A 160 0.41 11.61 -2.87
N ARG A 161 1.64 11.43 -2.36
CA ARG A 161 1.89 11.39 -0.92
C ARG A 161 1.71 12.76 -0.29
N SER A 162 1.07 12.82 0.86
CA SER A 162 1.17 13.95 1.78
C SER A 162 2.54 14.03 2.41
N ARG A 163 3.17 15.22 2.39
CA ARG A 163 4.47 15.48 3.03
C ARG A 163 4.35 16.06 4.44
N THR A 164 3.14 16.44 4.83
CA THR A 164 2.82 17.09 6.11
C THR A 164 1.96 16.22 7.01
N GLY A 165 1.52 15.06 6.50
CA GLY A 165 0.61 14.15 7.19
C GLY A 165 -0.87 14.44 6.93
N GLN A 166 -1.22 15.67 6.52
CA GLN A 166 -2.58 16.03 6.15
C GLN A 166 -2.95 15.41 4.79
N PRO A 167 -4.00 14.57 4.71
CA PRO A 167 -4.46 14.03 3.43
C PRO A 167 -4.90 15.13 2.47
N LYS A 168 -4.68 14.89 1.18
CA LYS A 168 -5.29 15.66 0.10
C LYS A 168 -6.70 15.17 -0.18
N LYS A 169 -7.47 15.97 -0.92
CA LYS A 169 -8.77 15.55 -1.46
C LYS A 169 -8.66 14.26 -2.27
N PHE A 170 -9.61 13.35 -2.06
CA PHE A 170 -9.65 12.08 -2.77
C PHE A 170 -10.14 12.26 -4.22
N GLN A 171 -9.44 11.62 -5.16
CA GLN A 171 -9.82 11.54 -6.56
C GLN A 171 -10.72 10.33 -6.79
N LEU A 172 -12.01 10.57 -7.04
CA LEU A 172 -13.04 9.53 -7.01
C LEU A 172 -13.12 8.70 -8.30
N THR A 173 -12.69 9.23 -9.45
CA THR A 173 -12.92 8.59 -10.76
C THR A 173 -12.35 7.17 -10.84
N GLY A 174 -11.12 6.96 -10.35
CA GLY A 174 -10.50 5.64 -10.32
C GLY A 174 -11.21 4.68 -9.36
N LEU A 175 -11.62 5.18 -8.19
CA LEU A 175 -12.39 4.41 -7.21
C LEU A 175 -13.74 3.93 -7.79
N LYS A 176 -14.49 4.83 -8.45
CA LYS A 176 -15.76 4.49 -9.10
C LYS A 176 -15.60 3.40 -10.16
N VAL A 177 -14.55 3.47 -10.98
CA VAL A 177 -14.25 2.43 -11.97
C VAL A 177 -13.92 1.10 -11.29
N LEU A 178 -13.11 1.14 -10.24
CA LEU A 178 -12.74 -0.06 -9.48
C LEU A 178 -13.98 -0.73 -8.87
N MET A 179 -14.83 0.05 -8.19
CA MET A 179 -16.10 -0.41 -7.60
C MET A 179 -17.04 -1.00 -8.65
N LYS A 180 -17.21 -0.31 -9.79
CA LYS A 180 -18.06 -0.80 -10.89
C LYS A 180 -17.59 -2.15 -11.45
N GLN A 181 -16.27 -2.38 -11.50
CA GLN A 181 -15.70 -3.63 -12.00
C GLN A 181 -15.58 -4.72 -10.92
N SER A 182 -15.86 -4.40 -9.66
CA SER A 182 -15.87 -5.35 -8.55
C SER A 182 -17.10 -5.12 -7.65
N PRO A 183 -18.30 -5.41 -8.19
CA PRO A 183 -19.55 -5.11 -7.50
C PRO A 183 -19.73 -5.88 -6.18
N SER A 184 -19.08 -7.05 -6.01
CA SER A 184 -19.15 -7.81 -4.75
C SER A 184 -18.12 -7.36 -3.71
N ALA A 185 -17.31 -6.33 -4.02
CA ALA A 185 -16.21 -5.94 -3.15
C ALA A 185 -16.68 -5.14 -1.93
N LEU A 186 -16.11 -5.46 -0.77
CA LEU A 186 -16.22 -4.60 0.41
C LEU A 186 -15.21 -3.45 0.30
N ILE A 187 -15.66 -2.24 0.62
CA ILE A 187 -14.79 -1.08 0.76
C ILE A 187 -14.21 -1.11 2.18
N VAL A 188 -12.88 -1.12 2.29
CA VAL A 188 -12.17 -1.21 3.57
C VAL A 188 -11.29 0.03 3.74
N PRO A 189 -11.76 1.06 4.47
CA PRO A 189 -10.96 2.25 4.71
C PRO A 189 -9.83 1.95 5.70
N ILE A 190 -8.64 2.50 5.47
CA ILE A 190 -7.50 2.46 6.39
C ILE A 190 -6.96 3.88 6.59
N SER A 191 -6.84 4.28 7.85
CA SER A 191 -6.11 5.51 8.22
C SER A 191 -4.67 5.20 8.56
N ILE A 192 -3.75 5.98 7.99
CA ILE A 192 -2.32 5.92 8.22
C ILE A 192 -1.86 7.22 8.87
N ASN A 193 -1.23 7.08 10.03
CA ASN A 193 -0.67 8.19 10.79
C ASN A 193 0.86 8.08 10.86
N ASN A 194 1.51 9.25 10.88
CA ASN A 194 2.94 9.45 11.12
C ASN A 194 3.94 8.86 10.11
N SER A 195 3.52 8.16 9.07
CA SER A 195 4.44 7.59 8.07
C SER A 195 5.25 8.66 7.32
N TRP A 196 4.68 9.86 7.16
CA TRP A 196 5.38 11.02 6.59
C TRP A 196 6.61 11.44 7.42
N LYS A 197 6.62 11.16 8.73
CA LYS A 197 7.73 11.52 9.63
C LYS A 197 9.03 10.80 9.26
N MET A 198 8.95 9.64 8.59
CA MET A 198 10.12 8.94 8.05
C MET A 198 10.80 9.71 6.91
N LEU A 199 10.09 10.59 6.21
CA LEU A 199 10.61 11.44 5.13
C LEU A 199 10.63 12.93 5.49
N ARG A 200 10.53 13.28 6.78
CA ARG A 200 10.45 14.67 7.24
C ARG A 200 11.65 15.54 6.88
N TYR A 201 12.79 14.92 6.58
CA TYR A 201 14.02 15.60 6.14
C TYR A 201 14.25 15.52 4.63
N GLY A 202 13.27 15.06 3.86
CA GLY A 202 13.40 14.76 2.44
C GLY A 202 13.73 13.28 2.19
N LYS A 203 14.48 13.00 1.11
CA LYS A 203 14.83 11.62 0.74
C LYS A 203 16.01 11.05 1.55
N PHE A 204 16.81 11.91 2.17
CA PHE A 204 17.95 11.51 3.00
C PHE A 204 18.35 12.67 3.94
N PRO A 205 18.62 12.40 5.24
CA PRO A 205 18.43 11.12 5.92
C PRO A 205 16.94 10.85 6.20
N TYR A 206 16.59 9.62 6.53
CA TYR A 206 15.24 9.29 7.00
C TYR A 206 15.01 9.81 8.43
N GLY A 207 13.76 10.05 8.78
CA GLY A 207 13.38 10.34 10.16
C GLY A 207 13.50 9.10 11.04
N ILE A 208 14.01 9.28 12.27
CA ILE A 208 14.21 8.20 13.25
C ILE A 208 13.20 8.29 14.40
N GLY A 209 12.87 7.14 15.01
CA GLY A 209 12.00 7.04 16.17
C GLY A 209 10.50 7.26 15.89
N SER A 210 10.07 7.12 14.64
CA SER A 210 8.67 7.36 14.24
C SER A 210 7.79 6.19 14.65
N HIS A 211 6.58 6.47 15.15
CA HIS A 211 5.56 5.44 15.40
C HIS A 211 4.49 5.52 14.33
N LEU A 212 4.52 4.58 13.39
CA LEU A 212 3.53 4.45 12.33
C LEU A 212 2.31 3.71 12.88
N TYR A 213 1.14 4.33 12.74
CA TYR A 213 -0.11 3.79 13.25
C TYR A 213 -1.08 3.62 12.08
N PHE A 214 -1.58 2.40 11.93
CA PHE A 214 -2.55 2.00 10.92
C PHE A 214 -3.82 1.57 11.65
N LYS A 215 -4.96 2.10 11.22
CA LYS A 215 -6.26 1.69 11.73
C LYS A 215 -7.15 1.29 10.57
N VAL A 216 -7.60 0.04 10.60
CA VAL A 216 -8.63 -0.47 9.70
C VAL A 216 -9.98 -0.04 10.25
N HIS A 217 -10.80 0.57 9.40
CA HIS A 217 -12.17 0.97 9.75
C HIS A 217 -13.18 -0.11 9.34
N ALA A 218 -14.42 0.06 9.79
CA ALA A 218 -15.49 -0.88 9.49
C ALA A 218 -15.63 -1.07 7.97
N PRO A 219 -15.63 -2.32 7.47
CA PRO A 219 -15.86 -2.58 6.06
C PRO A 219 -17.26 -2.13 5.67
N MET A 220 -17.40 -1.60 4.47
CA MET A 220 -18.67 -1.09 3.93
C MET A 220 -19.04 -1.87 2.68
N GLU A 221 -20.31 -2.26 2.57
CA GLU A 221 -20.81 -2.93 1.37
C GLU A 221 -20.89 -1.97 0.20
N ASN A 222 -20.61 -2.47 -1.00
CA ASN A 222 -20.79 -1.72 -2.24
C ASN A 222 -22.28 -1.71 -2.62
N THR A 223 -23.05 -0.78 -2.05
CA THR A 223 -24.49 -0.64 -2.28
C THR A 223 -24.88 -0.02 -3.62
N GLY A 224 -23.90 0.31 -4.48
CA GLY A 224 -24.11 0.95 -5.78
C GLY A 224 -24.12 2.48 -5.75
N ASP A 225 -24.40 3.11 -4.62
CA ASP A 225 -24.21 4.56 -4.45
C ASP A 225 -22.74 4.89 -4.13
N SER A 226 -21.94 4.96 -5.19
CA SER A 226 -20.50 5.21 -5.06
C SER A 226 -20.16 6.59 -4.49
N ASP A 227 -21.03 7.59 -4.62
CA ASP A 227 -20.70 8.94 -4.16
C ASP A 227 -20.81 9.04 -2.64
N ILE A 228 -21.92 8.56 -2.07
CA ILE A 228 -22.11 8.54 -0.62
C ILE A 228 -21.07 7.64 0.05
N LEU A 229 -20.83 6.45 -0.52
CA LEU A 229 -19.92 5.48 0.07
C LEU A 229 -18.47 5.98 0.11
N LEU A 230 -18.01 6.60 -0.98
CA LEU A 230 -16.65 7.14 -1.05
C LEU A 230 -16.48 8.40 -0.22
N ALA A 231 -17.51 9.25 -0.11
CA ALA A 231 -17.50 10.39 0.79
C ALA A 231 -17.37 9.93 2.26
N ARG A 232 -18.14 8.91 2.65
CA ARG A 232 -18.04 8.30 3.98
C ARG A 232 -16.67 7.67 4.22
N ALA A 233 -16.10 6.99 3.21
CA ALA A 233 -14.75 6.43 3.31
C ALA A 233 -13.68 7.52 3.49
N GLU A 234 -13.77 8.63 2.76
CA GLU A 234 -12.89 9.79 2.92
C GLU A 234 -13.05 10.44 4.31
N GLU A 235 -14.28 10.59 4.79
CA GLU A 235 -14.59 11.16 6.10
C GLU A 235 -14.00 10.32 7.24
N VAL A 236 -14.25 9.00 7.28
CA VAL A 236 -13.71 8.15 8.36
C VAL A 236 -12.19 8.11 8.34
N ILE A 237 -11.58 8.18 7.14
CA ILE A 237 -10.13 8.22 7.02
C ILE A 237 -9.57 9.52 7.57
N THR A 238 -10.13 10.65 7.12
CA THR A 238 -9.65 12.00 7.46
C THR A 238 -9.89 12.35 8.93
N ASN A 239 -11.02 11.95 9.51
CA ASN A 239 -11.34 12.17 10.93
C ASN A 239 -10.42 11.39 11.89
N ASP A 240 -9.85 10.27 11.47
CA ASP A 240 -8.89 9.50 12.30
C ASP A 240 -7.44 9.93 12.09
N ILE A 241 -7.17 10.95 11.25
CA ILE A 241 -5.82 11.51 11.13
C ILE A 241 -5.47 12.29 12.39
N ARG A 242 -4.60 11.70 13.20
CA ARG A 242 -4.05 12.29 14.41
C ARG A 242 -2.86 13.15 14.03
N PHE A 243 -3.13 14.42 13.83
CA PHE A 243 -2.09 15.41 13.67
C PHE A 243 -1.45 15.70 15.03
N THR A 244 -0.15 15.47 15.12
CA THR A 244 0.70 16.11 16.14
C THR A 244 1.77 16.87 15.38
N ALA A 245 1.73 18.21 15.44
CA ALA A 245 2.78 19.08 14.92
C ALA A 245 4.15 18.69 15.50
#